data_AF-A0A7X7I732-F1
#
_entry.id   AF-A0A7X7I732-F1
#
_cell.length_a   1.000
_cell.length_b   1.000
_cell.length_c   1.000
_cell.angle_alpha   90.00
_cell.angle_beta   90.00
_cell.angle_gamma   90.00
#
_symmetry.space_group_name_H-M   'P 1'
#
loop_
_entity.id
_entity.type
_entity.pdbx_description
1 polymer ?
#
loop_
_entity_poly.entity_id
_entity_poly.type
_entity_poly.pdbx_seq_one_letter_code
_entity_poly.pdbx_strand_id
1 'polypeptide(L)'
;KLERILNLQSITVSGNVFNSSTASGPQITLTKRFTNRLTVSYTSMIENVYRQKIAAILRLFPFLFVIGETDEFGNANINLNFRTNR
;
A
#
# COMPACT_ATOMS: atom_id res chain seq x y z
N LYS A 1 -18.72 3.28 -7.16
CA LYS A 1 -18.32 3.29 -8.60
C LYS A 1 -17.11 4.22 -8.90
N LEU A 2 -16.28 4.56 -7.90
CA LEU A 2 -15.04 5.35 -8.07
C LEU A 2 -13.89 4.53 -8.66
N GLU A 3 -13.84 3.24 -8.32
CA GLU A 3 -12.80 2.28 -8.72
C GLU A 3 -12.64 2.17 -10.24
N ARG A 4 -13.77 2.25 -10.96
CA ARG A 4 -13.83 2.13 -12.43
C ARG A 4 -13.34 3.39 -13.16
N ILE A 5 -13.38 4.56 -12.52
CA ILE A 5 -12.92 5.84 -13.10
C ILE A 5 -11.40 5.96 -12.99
N LEU A 6 -10.81 5.45 -11.91
CA LEU A 6 -9.38 5.56 -11.62
C LEU A 6 -8.56 4.32 -12.02
N ASN A 7 -9.23 3.30 -12.59
CA ASN A 7 -8.68 1.96 -12.83
C ASN A 7 -7.97 1.41 -11.58
N LEU A 8 -8.58 1.63 -10.41
CA LEU A 8 -8.08 1.18 -9.12
C LEU A 8 -8.49 -0.26 -8.93
N GLN A 9 -7.54 -1.08 -8.46
CA GLN A 9 -7.81 -2.49 -8.26
C GLN A 9 -8.55 -2.73 -6.94
N SER A 10 -8.23 -1.96 -5.90
CA SER A 10 -8.97 -1.99 -4.65
C SER A 10 -8.84 -0.67 -3.88
N ILE A 11 -9.88 -0.37 -3.12
CA ILE A 11 -9.90 0.64 -2.07
C ILE A 11 -10.27 -0.10 -0.80
N THR A 12 -9.42 -0.01 0.22
CA THR A 12 -9.63 -0.69 1.50
C THR A 12 -9.59 0.32 2.61
N VAL A 13 -10.66 0.38 3.40
CA VAL A 13 -10.71 1.14 4.64
C VAL A 13 -10.46 0.14 5.77
N SER A 14 -9.50 0.44 6.64
CA SER A 14 -9.14 -0.41 7.78
C SER A 14 -8.82 0.46 9.01
N GLY A 15 -8.68 -0.13 10.18
CA GLY A 15 -8.51 0.61 11.44
C GLY A 15 -9.81 0.81 12.21
N ASN A 16 -9.71 1.33 13.43
CA ASN A 16 -10.87 1.51 14.30
C ASN A 16 -11.49 2.90 14.07
N VAL A 17 -12.61 2.94 13.35
CA VAL A 17 -13.38 4.18 13.07
C VAL A 17 -14.00 4.83 14.31
N PHE A 18 -14.10 4.12 15.44
CA PHE A 18 -14.71 4.63 16.67
C PHE A 18 -13.70 5.06 17.74
N ASN A 19 -12.41 4.77 17.56
CA ASN A 19 -11.35 5.23 18.45
C ASN A 19 -10.23 5.88 17.62
N SER A 20 -10.46 7.15 17.33
CA SER A 20 -9.64 8.07 16.55
C SER A 20 -8.33 8.47 17.23
N SER A 21 -8.27 8.45 18.58
CA SER A 21 -7.16 9.04 19.32
C SER A 21 -5.88 8.18 19.41
N THR A 22 -5.92 6.92 18.96
CA THR A 22 -4.77 6.01 19.00
C THR A 22 -4.06 5.92 17.65
N ALA A 23 -2.81 5.46 17.62
CA ALA A 23 -1.99 5.23 16.40
C ALA A 23 -2.59 4.21 15.39
N SER A 24 -3.83 3.76 15.63
CA SER A 24 -4.63 2.75 14.95
C SER A 24 -6.00 3.30 14.52
N GLY A 25 -6.09 4.63 14.35
CA GLY A 25 -7.25 5.31 13.76
C GLY A 25 -7.54 4.84 12.33
N PRO A 26 -8.65 5.32 11.74
CA PRO A 26 -9.10 4.85 10.44
C PRO A 26 -8.10 5.24 9.34
N GLN A 27 -7.72 4.26 8.52
CA GLN A 27 -6.80 4.41 7.40
C GLN A 27 -7.44 3.94 6.09
N ILE A 28 -7.10 4.62 5.01
CA ILE A 28 -7.50 4.29 3.65
C ILE A 28 -6.27 3.83 2.90
N THR A 29 -6.36 2.64 2.33
CA THR A 29 -5.36 2.10 1.40
C THR A 29 -5.95 2.02 0.00
N LEU A 30 -5.31 2.72 -0.92
CA LEU A 30 -5.60 2.70 -2.36
C LEU A 30 -4.56 1.81 -3.02
N THR A 31 -4.99 0.76 -3.71
CA THR A 31 -4.08 -0.11 -4.46
C THR A 31 -4.36 -0.04 -5.95
N LYS A 32 -3.32 0.27 -6.71
CA LYS A 32 -3.35 0.33 -8.17
C LYS A 32 -2.32 -0.62 -8.76
N ARG A 33 -2.78 -1.45 -9.69
CA ARG A 33 -1.89 -2.23 -10.54
C ARG A 33 -1.65 -1.46 -11.84
N PHE A 34 -0.40 -1.05 -12.05
CA PHE A 34 -0.01 -0.32 -13.26
C PHE A 34 0.32 -1.27 -14.41
N THR A 35 0.93 -2.42 -14.09
CA THR A 35 1.23 -3.48 -15.05
C THR A 35 1.00 -4.85 -14.39
N ASN A 36 1.06 -5.94 -15.16
CA ASN A 36 1.00 -7.30 -14.59
C ASN A 36 2.13 -7.62 -13.59
N ARG A 37 3.17 -6.78 -13.53
CA ARG A 37 4.33 -6.94 -12.65
C ARG A 37 4.44 -5.86 -11.58
N LEU A 38 3.79 -4.71 -11.73
CA LEU A 38 3.90 -3.58 -10.81
C LEU A 38 2.56 -3.25 -10.15
N THR A 39 2.54 -3.35 -8.83
CA THR A 39 1.45 -2.89 -7.97
C THR A 39 1.99 -1.84 -7.02
N VAL A 40 1.26 -0.74 -6.88
CA VAL A 40 1.56 0.33 -5.93
C VAL A 40 0.37 0.52 -5.02
N SER A 41 0.66 0.66 -3.74
CA SER A 41 -0.31 0.92 -2.70
C SER A 41 0.04 2.23 -2.01
N TYR A 42 -0.96 3.08 -1.85
CA TYR A 42 -0.89 4.33 -1.10
C TYR A 42 -1.79 4.18 0.12
N THR A 43 -1.25 4.38 1.32
CA THR A 43 -1.99 4.33 2.56
C THR A 43 -1.93 5.68 3.24
N SER A 44 -3.07 6.20 3.69
CA SER A 44 -3.18 7.44 4.46
C SER A 44 -4.12 7.26 5.63
N MET A 45 -3.82 7.88 6.77
CA MET A 45 -4.80 8.03 7.84
C MET A 45 -5.85 9.09 7.46
N ILE A 46 -7.11 8.85 7.79
CA ILE A 46 -8.22 9.79 7.45
C ILE A 46 -8.11 11.06 8.29
N GLU A 47 -7.75 10.92 9.56
CA GLU A 47 -7.69 12.04 10.52
C GLU A 47 -6.40 12.84 10.42
N ASN A 48 -5.33 12.21 9.93
CA ASN A 48 -4.05 12.86 9.72
C ASN A 48 -3.49 12.48 8.35
N VAL A 49 -3.88 13.27 7.35
CA VAL A 49 -3.49 13.08 5.94
C VAL A 49 -1.97 13.24 5.75
N TYR A 50 -1.26 13.83 6.72
CA TYR A 50 0.20 13.92 6.68
C TYR A 50 0.89 12.58 6.94
N ARG A 51 0.19 11.60 7.53
CA ARG A 51 0.71 10.24 7.70
C ARG A 51 0.41 9.39 6.47
N GLN A 52 1.37 9.33 5.56
CA GLN A 52 1.24 8.70 4.25
C GLN A 52 2.35 7.66 4.03
N LYS A 53 1.93 6.44 3.68
CA LYS A 53 2.85 5.36 3.33
C LYS A 53 2.64 4.98 1.88
N ILE A 54 3.74 4.88 1.14
CA ILE A 54 3.76 4.37 -0.23
C ILE A 54 4.49 3.03 -0.22
N ALA A 55 3.86 2.01 -0.80
CA ALA A 55 4.48 0.72 -1.02
C ALA A 55 4.39 0.34 -2.50
N ALA A 56 5.45 -0.25 -3.04
CA ALA A 56 5.50 -0.73 -4.41
C ALA A 56 6.03 -2.15 -4.44
N ILE A 57 5.32 -3.04 -5.14
CA ILE A 57 5.72 -4.42 -5.37
C ILE A 57 5.98 -4.59 -6.85
N LEU A 58 7.22 -4.94 -7.18
CA LEU A 58 7.66 -5.27 -8.54
C LEU A 58 8.00 -6.76 -8.62
N ARG A 59 7.28 -7.50 -9.45
CA ARG A 59 7.61 -8.89 -9.79
C ARG A 59 8.72 -8.93 -10.83
N LEU A 60 9.90 -9.38 -10.44
CA LEU A 60 11.02 -9.63 -11.35
C LEU A 60 10.84 -10.98 -12.08
N PHE A 61 10.54 -12.03 -11.30
CA PHE A 61 10.26 -13.38 -11.78
C PHE A 61 9.05 -13.96 -11.01
N PRO A 62 8.43 -15.08 -11.45
CA PRO A 62 7.30 -15.69 -10.74
C PRO A 62 7.52 -15.96 -9.25
N PHE A 63 8.77 -16.19 -8.86
CA PHE A 63 9.22 -16.47 -7.49
C PHE A 63 10.00 -15.30 -6.85
N LEU A 64 10.29 -14.21 -7.57
CA LEU A 64 11.16 -13.14 -7.09
C LEU A 64 10.48 -11.78 -7.20
N PHE A 65 10.41 -11.07 -6.09
CA PHE A 65 9.70 -9.82 -5.93
C PHE A 65 10.59 -8.79 -5.25
N VAL A 66 10.60 -7.56 -5.75
CA VAL A 66 11.16 -6.40 -5.04
C VAL A 66 10.00 -5.66 -4.38
N ILE A 67 10.15 -5.33 -3.11
CA ILE A 67 9.17 -4.57 -2.34
C ILE A 67 9.87 -3.33 -1.82
N GLY A 68 9.45 -2.16 -2.30
CA GLY A 68 9.88 -0.87 -1.79
C GLY A 68 8.79 -0.26 -0.93
N GLU A 69 9.16 0.34 0.19
CA GLU A 69 8.25 1.10 1.05
C GLU A 69 8.92 2.41 1.45
N THR A 70 8.13 3.48 1.53
CA THR A 70 8.57 4.77 2.08
C THR A 70 7.42 5.47 2.79
N ASP A 71 7.74 6.31 3.76
CA ASP A 71 6.79 7.17 4.45
C ASP A 71 7.12 8.67 4.29
N GLU A 72 6.28 9.53 4.87
CA GLU A 72 6.44 10.99 4.89
C GLU A 72 7.71 11.49 5.59
N PHE A 73 8.31 10.67 6.46
CA PHE A 73 9.50 11.02 7.22
C PHE A 73 10.80 10.62 6.49
N GLY A 74 10.68 10.03 5.31
CA GLY A 74 11.81 9.55 4.52
C GLY A 74 12.35 8.20 5.00
N ASN A 75 11.62 7.48 5.86
CA ASN A 75 11.98 6.11 6.21
C ASN A 75 11.66 5.22 5.01
N ALA A 76 12.70 4.86 4.26
CA ALA A 76 12.59 4.00 3.10
C ALA A 76 13.22 2.63 3.35
N ASN A 77 12.59 1.59 2.83
CA ASN A 77 13.13 0.23 2.82
C ASN A 77 12.91 -0.38 1.43
N ILE A 78 13.89 -1.16 0.96
CA ILE A 78 13.78 -1.99 -0.22
C ILE A 78 14.16 -3.42 0.18
N ASN A 79 13.20 -4.34 0.02
CA ASN A 79 13.37 -5.76 0.30
C ASN A 79 13.30 -6.57 -1.00
N LEU A 80 14.06 -7.65 -1.05
CA LEU A 80 13.99 -8.67 -2.09
C LEU A 80 13.37 -9.95 -1.51
N ASN A 81 12.17 -10.27 -1.94
CA ASN A 81 11.40 -11.39 -1.42
C ASN A 81 11.42 -12.55 -2.43
N PHE A 82 11.86 -13.72 -1.96
CA PHE A 82 11.79 -14.97 -2.70
C PHE A 82 10.63 -15.82 -2.18
N ARG A 83 9.72 -16.21 -3.06
CA ARG A 83 8.65 -17.15 -2.75
C ARG A 83 9.06 -18.54 -3.23
N THR A 84 9.43 -19.39 -2.28
CA THR A 84 9.58 -20.83 -2.54
C THR A 84 8.23 -21.51 -2.34
N ASN A 85 7.76 -22.24 -3.34
CA ASN A 85 6.71 -23.24 -3.12
C ASN A 85 7.42 -24.50 -2.64
N ARG A 86 7.14 -24.95 -1.42
CA ARG A 86 7.38 -26.33 -1.00
C ARG A 86 6.09 -27.10 -1.16
#